data_AF-A0AAW0GRU0-F1
#
_entry.id   AF-A0AAW0GRU0-F1
#
_cell.length_a   1.000
_cell.length_b   1.000
_cell.length_c   1.000
_cell.angle_alpha   90.00
_cell.angle_beta   90.00
_cell.angle_gamma   90.00
#
_symmetry.space_group_name_H-M   'P 1'
#
loop_
_entity.id
_entity.type
_entity.pdbx_description
1 polymer ?
#
loop_
_entity_poly.entity_id
_entity_poly.type
_entity_poly.pdbx_seq_one_letter_code
_entity_poly.pdbx_strand_id
1 'polypeptide(L)'
;MLKEKSTKSQEKCDICFGFFDKKGLGRHRKACERRERDRKADEAFERELVERGLQAANAGPSSRPVDQPRSYNIERDHSWGSINDDIFDLEPDVPPLQPLPPQSPPHQRNPINRPYVKDDIKTEYHPRSGKAPSVQAFDKYERYNARKHVPTSSEPWLPFQTRGDFEISALALKAGLNKKQTDALLKLTHQFIRSE
;
A
#
# COMPACT_ATOMS: atom_id res chain seq x y z
N MET A 1 -40.01 3.56 -51.15
CA MET A 1 -40.21 3.88 -49.72
C MET A 1 -38.87 4.31 -49.12
N LEU A 2 -38.65 5.61 -48.95
CA LEU A 2 -37.44 6.16 -48.33
C LEU A 2 -37.62 6.10 -46.81
N LYS A 3 -36.79 5.33 -46.12
CA LYS A 3 -36.78 5.25 -44.65
C LYS A 3 -36.20 6.54 -44.09
N GLU A 4 -37.02 7.31 -43.39
CA GLU A 4 -36.64 8.53 -42.67
C GLU A 4 -35.61 8.19 -41.58
N LYS A 5 -34.48 8.90 -41.58
CA LYS A 5 -33.45 8.77 -40.55
C LYS A 5 -33.89 9.57 -39.33
N SER A 6 -34.18 8.87 -38.24
CA SER A 6 -34.51 9.43 -36.92
C SER A 6 -33.39 10.37 -36.44
N THR A 7 -33.69 11.66 -36.32
CA THR A 7 -32.81 12.70 -35.79
C THR A 7 -32.70 12.55 -34.27
N LYS A 8 -31.66 11.85 -33.78
CA LYS A 8 -31.39 11.77 -32.34
C LYS A 8 -31.04 13.18 -31.83
N SER A 9 -31.89 13.76 -30.99
CA SER A 9 -31.61 15.03 -30.33
C SER A 9 -30.51 14.83 -29.27
N GLN A 10 -29.33 15.38 -29.52
CA GLN A 10 -28.24 15.47 -28.55
C GLN A 10 -28.23 16.85 -27.90
N GLU A 11 -27.92 16.90 -26.60
CA GLU A 11 -27.82 18.11 -25.80
C GLU A 11 -26.42 18.24 -25.19
N LYS A 12 -25.96 19.48 -25.01
CA LYS A 12 -24.63 19.79 -24.52
C LYS A 12 -24.61 19.84 -22.98
N CYS A 13 -23.55 19.33 -22.38
CA CYS A 13 -23.28 19.51 -20.95
C CYS A 13 -22.64 20.88 -20.68
N ASP A 14 -23.09 21.61 -19.66
CA ASP A 14 -22.59 22.96 -19.35
C ASP A 14 -21.22 22.96 -18.64
N ILE A 15 -20.78 21.80 -18.13
CA ILE A 15 -19.54 21.67 -17.34
C ILE A 15 -18.39 21.18 -18.23
N CYS A 16 -18.60 20.10 -18.97
CA CYS A 16 -17.57 19.53 -19.85
C CYS A 16 -17.77 19.83 -21.34
N PHE A 17 -18.86 20.52 -21.71
CA PHE A 17 -19.18 20.88 -23.08
C PHE A 17 -19.35 19.71 -24.08
N GLY A 18 -19.38 18.46 -23.59
CA GLY A 18 -19.67 17.28 -24.40
C GLY A 18 -21.15 17.18 -24.81
N PHE A 19 -21.43 16.52 -25.93
CA PHE A 19 -22.79 16.28 -26.43
C PHE A 19 -23.26 14.88 -26.03
N PHE A 20 -24.46 14.79 -25.45
CA PHE A 20 -25.06 13.56 -24.94
C PHE A 20 -26.49 13.42 -25.43
N ASP A 21 -26.97 12.20 -25.57
CA ASP A 21 -28.40 11.98 -25.80
C ASP A 21 -29.22 12.55 -24.63
N LYS A 22 -30.40 13.12 -24.92
CA LYS A 22 -31.33 13.68 -23.90
C LYS A 22 -31.55 12.75 -22.70
N LYS A 23 -31.68 11.44 -22.95
CA LYS A 23 -31.85 10.42 -21.90
C LYS A 23 -30.60 10.23 -21.03
N GLY A 24 -29.40 10.46 -21.58
CA GLY A 24 -28.11 10.28 -20.90
C GLY A 24 -27.57 11.53 -20.23
N LEU A 25 -28.00 12.74 -20.67
CA LEU A 25 -27.47 14.01 -20.18
C LEU A 25 -27.67 14.19 -18.67
N GLY A 26 -28.83 13.80 -18.11
CA GLY A 26 -29.09 13.95 -16.68
C GLY A 26 -28.13 13.15 -15.78
N ARG A 27 -27.84 11.89 -16.16
CA ARG A 27 -26.86 11.06 -15.45
C ARG A 27 -25.45 11.58 -15.62
N HIS A 28 -25.11 12.00 -16.85
CA HIS A 28 -23.81 12.62 -17.13
C HIS A 28 -23.62 13.89 -16.30
N ARG A 29 -24.60 14.81 -16.27
CA ARG A 29 -24.54 16.09 -15.56
C ARG A 29 -24.19 15.88 -14.08
N LYS A 30 -24.90 15.00 -13.38
CA LYS A 30 -24.61 14.68 -11.96
C LYS A 30 -23.20 14.11 -11.76
N ALA A 31 -22.75 13.24 -12.66
CA ALA A 31 -21.40 12.68 -12.60
C ALA A 31 -20.32 13.73 -12.91
N CYS A 32 -20.60 14.64 -13.85
CA CYS A 32 -19.72 15.73 -14.23
C CYS A 32 -19.60 16.78 -13.11
N GLU A 33 -20.71 17.11 -12.44
CA GLU A 33 -20.74 17.96 -11.25
C GLU A 33 -19.95 17.36 -10.09
N ARG A 34 -20.05 16.05 -9.87
CA ARG A 34 -19.25 15.35 -8.85
C ARG A 34 -17.76 15.48 -9.16
N ARG A 35 -17.34 15.13 -10.38
CA ARG A 35 -15.93 15.24 -10.78
C ARG A 35 -15.39 16.67 -10.65
N GLU A 36 -16.21 17.66 -10.97
CA GLU A 36 -15.82 19.06 -10.83
C GLU A 36 -15.65 19.47 -9.37
N ARG A 37 -16.53 18.99 -8.48
CA ARG A 37 -16.39 19.22 -7.04
C ARG A 37 -15.13 18.56 -6.51
N ASP A 38 -14.86 17.32 -6.91
CA ASP A 38 -13.69 16.56 -6.48
C ASP A 38 -12.41 17.27 -6.96
N ARG A 39 -12.34 17.66 -8.24
CA ARG A 39 -11.23 18.45 -8.79
C ARG A 39 -11.01 19.76 -8.02
N LYS A 40 -12.08 20.50 -7.72
CA LYS A 40 -11.97 21.73 -6.95
C LYS A 40 -11.50 21.49 -5.51
N ALA A 41 -11.89 20.38 -4.90
CA ALA A 41 -11.43 20.00 -3.56
C ALA A 41 -9.94 19.65 -3.58
N ASP A 42 -9.50 18.87 -4.57
CA ASP A 42 -8.08 18.52 -4.77
C ASP A 42 -7.24 19.79 -5.00
N GLU A 43 -7.66 20.66 -5.93
CA GLU A 43 -6.99 21.94 -6.21
C GLU A 43 -6.99 22.89 -4.99
N ALA A 44 -8.01 22.82 -4.13
CA ALA A 44 -8.05 23.62 -2.91
C ALA A 44 -7.07 23.08 -1.86
N PHE A 45 -7.01 21.76 -1.69
CA PHE A 45 -6.08 21.10 -0.79
C PHE A 45 -4.62 21.33 -1.20
N GLU A 46 -4.32 21.23 -2.50
CA GLU A 46 -2.98 21.54 -3.01
C GLU A 46 -2.61 23.01 -2.77
N ARG A 47 -3.54 23.95 -3.00
CA ARG A 47 -3.33 25.37 -2.69
C ARG A 47 -3.08 25.61 -1.21
N GLU A 48 -3.85 24.99 -0.33
CA GLU A 48 -3.65 25.08 1.12
C GLU A 48 -2.27 24.54 1.54
N LEU A 49 -1.82 23.42 0.95
CA LEU A 49 -0.52 22.84 1.23
C LEU A 49 0.62 23.79 0.83
N VAL A 50 0.51 24.41 -0.35
CA VAL A 50 1.48 25.40 -0.84
C VAL A 50 1.49 26.63 0.07
N GLU A 51 0.32 27.16 0.42
CA GLU A 51 0.20 28.32 1.31
C GLU A 51 0.82 28.05 2.69
N ARG A 52 0.53 26.89 3.28
CA ARG A 52 1.14 26.48 4.55
C ARG A 52 2.66 26.34 4.45
N GLY A 53 3.17 25.85 3.33
CA GLY A 53 4.60 25.78 3.05
C GLY A 53 5.27 27.16 3.00
N LEU A 54 4.62 28.12 2.32
CA LEU A 54 5.10 29.50 2.23
C LEU A 54 5.04 30.23 3.59
N GLN A 55 3.98 30.01 4.37
CA GLN A 55 3.89 30.56 5.74
C GLN A 55 5.01 30.03 6.63
N ALA A 56 5.33 28.73 6.55
CA ALA A 56 6.44 28.13 7.28
C ALA A 56 7.82 28.67 6.83
N ALA A 57 7.96 29.05 5.56
CA ALA A 57 9.20 29.66 5.04
C ALA A 57 9.34 31.13 5.43
N ASN A 58 8.23 31.87 5.55
CA ASN A 58 8.22 33.30 5.95
C ASN A 58 8.28 33.51 7.47
N ALA A 59 7.88 32.52 8.27
CA ALA A 59 8.24 32.48 9.68
C ALA A 59 9.75 32.23 9.77
N GLY A 60 10.54 33.30 9.93
CA GLY A 60 12.00 33.23 10.05
C GLY A 60 12.47 32.22 11.12
N PRO A 61 13.78 31.95 11.22
CA PRO A 61 14.30 30.94 12.15
C PRO A 61 14.04 31.39 13.60
N SER A 62 12.88 31.02 14.12
CA SER A 62 12.58 31.09 15.54
C SER A 62 13.43 30.02 16.20
N SER A 63 14.39 30.45 17.00
CA SER A 63 15.32 29.64 17.79
C SER A 63 14.54 28.57 18.55
N ARG A 64 14.39 27.39 17.94
CA ARG A 64 13.85 26.22 18.63
C ARG A 64 14.98 25.61 19.46
N PRO A 65 14.75 25.35 20.76
CA PRO A 65 15.65 24.50 21.52
C PRO A 65 15.73 23.14 20.82
N VAL A 66 16.95 22.73 20.52
CA VAL A 66 17.29 21.36 20.18
C VAL A 66 16.99 20.53 21.43
N ASP A 67 15.96 19.70 21.35
CA ASP A 67 15.88 18.33 21.90
C ASP A 67 14.43 17.89 22.17
N GLN A 68 13.87 17.11 21.24
CA GLN A 68 13.10 15.91 21.59
C GLN A 68 12.80 15.07 20.35
N PRO A 69 13.19 13.78 20.31
CA PRO A 69 12.71 12.86 19.29
C PRO A 69 11.21 12.62 19.50
N ARG A 70 10.40 13.17 18.59
CA ARG A 70 8.97 12.95 18.51
C ARG A 70 8.72 11.47 18.21
N SER A 71 8.29 10.70 19.21
CA SER A 71 7.74 9.37 18.99
C SER A 71 6.54 9.50 18.05
N TYR A 72 6.63 8.86 16.89
CA TYR A 72 5.50 8.74 15.99
C TYR A 72 4.55 7.68 16.58
N ASN A 73 3.45 8.12 17.17
CA ASN A 73 2.28 7.27 17.28
C ASN A 73 1.62 7.27 15.90
N ILE A 74 1.94 6.27 15.08
CA ILE A 74 1.11 5.96 13.93
C ILE A 74 -0.10 5.22 14.52
N GLU A 75 -1.13 5.96 14.92
CA GLU A 75 -2.48 5.43 15.01
C GLU A 75 -2.91 5.12 13.58
N ARG A 76 -2.57 3.92 13.14
CA ARG A 76 -2.94 3.41 11.83
C ARG A 76 -4.39 2.93 11.93
N ASP A 77 -5.31 3.89 11.93
CA ASP A 77 -6.71 3.61 11.66
C ASP A 77 -6.82 3.33 10.15
N HIS A 78 -6.50 2.10 9.77
CA HIS A 78 -6.68 1.58 8.42
C HIS A 78 -7.57 0.35 8.53
N SER A 79 -8.88 0.64 8.61
CA SER A 79 -9.90 -0.21 7.99
C SER A 79 -9.58 -0.31 6.49
N TRP A 80 -8.67 -1.22 6.15
CA TRP A 80 -8.49 -1.68 4.78
C TRP A 80 -9.52 -2.78 4.56
N GLY A 81 -10.59 -2.40 3.85
CA GLY A 81 -11.64 -3.32 3.44
C GLY A 81 -11.08 -4.49 2.65
N SER A 82 -11.72 -5.64 2.88
CA SER A 82 -11.65 -6.90 2.14
C SER A 82 -10.88 -6.84 0.83
N ILE A 83 -9.68 -7.40 0.84
CA ILE A 83 -9.10 -8.00 -0.35
C ILE A 83 -9.18 -9.51 -0.10
N ASN A 84 -9.90 -10.16 -1.01
CA ASN A 84 -10.42 -11.51 -0.90
C ASN A 84 -9.34 -12.56 -0.59
N ASP A 85 -9.74 -13.51 0.26
CA ASP A 85 -9.23 -14.87 0.30
C ASP A 85 -9.25 -15.45 -1.12
N ASP A 86 -8.08 -15.85 -1.65
CA ASP A 86 -7.89 -16.85 -2.73
C ASP A 86 -6.45 -16.74 -3.28
N ILE A 87 -5.44 -16.98 -2.45
CA ILE A 87 -4.03 -17.09 -2.90
C ILE A 87 -3.36 -18.26 -2.16
N PHE A 88 -3.48 -19.44 -2.81
CA PHE A 88 -2.65 -20.65 -2.76
C PHE A 88 -2.74 -21.62 -1.57
N ASP A 89 -3.64 -22.60 -1.73
CA ASP A 89 -3.43 -24.01 -1.33
C ASP A 89 -2.31 -24.62 -2.20
N LEU A 90 -1.07 -24.44 -1.77
CA LEU A 90 0.03 -25.32 -2.15
C LEU A 90 0.61 -25.84 -0.84
N GLU A 91 0.20 -27.04 -0.47
CA GLU A 91 0.83 -27.86 0.55
C GLU A 91 2.12 -28.45 -0.06
N PRO A 92 3.32 -28.00 0.33
CA PRO A 92 4.53 -28.72 -0.04
C PRO A 92 4.66 -29.91 0.91
N ASP A 93 4.68 -31.10 0.32
CA ASP A 93 5.00 -32.38 0.96
C ASP A 93 6.30 -32.25 1.78
N VAL A 94 6.20 -32.18 3.11
CA VAL A 94 7.37 -32.06 4.01
C VAL A 94 7.84 -33.47 4.36
N PRO A 95 9.04 -33.91 3.91
CA PRO A 95 9.59 -35.20 4.32
C PRO A 95 9.90 -35.21 5.83
N PRO A 96 9.86 -36.37 6.52
CA PRO A 96 10.02 -36.44 7.96
C PRO A 96 11.42 -35.95 8.38
N LEU A 97 11.48 -34.84 9.13
CA LEU A 97 12.74 -34.31 9.64
C LEU A 97 13.28 -35.22 10.77
N GLN A 98 14.52 -35.69 10.59
CA GLN A 98 15.30 -36.39 11.60
C GLN A 98 15.60 -35.46 12.81
N PRO A 99 15.80 -36.00 14.03
CA PRO A 99 16.07 -35.17 15.21
C PRO A 99 17.41 -34.43 15.10
N LEU A 100 17.37 -33.10 15.15
CA LEU A 100 18.57 -32.25 15.19
C LEU A 100 19.29 -32.37 16.56
N PRO A 101 20.63 -32.29 16.59
CA PRO A 101 21.43 -32.32 17.83
C PRO A 101 21.22 -31.05 18.69
N PRO A 102 21.42 -31.13 20.03
CA PRO A 102 21.12 -30.04 20.94
C PRO A 102 22.11 -28.88 20.76
N GLN A 103 21.64 -27.76 20.22
CA GLN A 103 22.37 -26.50 20.18
C GLN A 103 22.01 -25.65 21.42
N SER A 104 23.04 -25.19 22.11
CA SER A 104 23.12 -24.36 23.33
C SER A 104 22.36 -23.02 23.28
N PRO A 105 22.41 -22.17 24.34
CA PRO A 105 21.96 -22.28 25.74
C PRO A 105 20.49 -21.82 25.89
N PRO A 106 19.83 -22.03 27.05
CA PRO A 106 18.44 -21.67 27.21
C PRO A 106 18.27 -20.14 27.22
N HIS A 107 17.74 -19.56 26.15
CA HIS A 107 16.96 -18.32 26.30
C HIS A 107 15.90 -18.62 27.36
N GLN A 108 16.02 -17.92 28.48
CA GLN A 108 15.43 -18.27 29.76
C GLN A 108 13.92 -18.47 29.61
N ARG A 109 13.53 -19.74 29.41
CA ARG A 109 12.19 -20.23 29.64
C ARG A 109 11.96 -20.10 31.12
N ASN A 110 11.24 -19.06 31.50
CA ASN A 110 10.82 -18.91 32.86
C ASN A 110 9.33 -18.58 32.82
N PRO A 111 8.43 -19.58 33.00
CA PRO A 111 7.04 -19.31 33.32
C PRO A 111 7.02 -18.85 34.77
N ILE A 112 7.50 -17.63 35.01
CA ILE A 112 7.60 -17.15 36.38
C ILE A 112 6.18 -16.83 36.80
N ASN A 113 5.70 -17.60 37.75
CA ASN A 113 4.61 -17.30 38.66
C ASN A 113 4.97 -16.06 39.51
N ARG A 114 5.34 -14.95 38.86
CA ARG A 114 5.60 -13.66 39.48
C ARG A 114 4.39 -12.77 39.18
N PRO A 115 3.93 -12.00 40.16
CA PRO A 115 2.96 -10.95 39.88
C PRO A 115 3.54 -10.00 38.82
N TYR A 116 2.69 -9.58 37.88
CA TYR A 116 3.05 -8.55 36.91
C TYR A 116 3.49 -7.29 37.66
N VAL A 117 4.66 -6.78 37.31
CA VAL A 117 5.16 -5.52 37.86
C VAL A 117 4.78 -4.39 36.88
N LYS A 118 4.65 -3.16 37.39
CA LYS A 118 4.48 -1.98 36.55
C LYS A 118 5.64 -1.93 35.54
N ASP A 119 5.31 -1.63 34.28
CA ASP A 119 6.24 -1.62 33.15
C ASP A 119 6.69 -3.02 32.67
N ASP A 120 5.96 -4.10 32.98
CA ASP A 120 6.11 -5.36 32.25
C ASP A 120 5.32 -5.34 30.92
N ILE A 121 5.94 -5.80 29.83
CA ILE A 121 5.31 -6.01 28.53
C ILE A 121 4.92 -7.48 28.38
N LYS A 122 3.62 -7.74 28.22
CA LYS A 122 3.08 -9.06 27.88
C LYS A 122 2.87 -9.17 26.37
N THR A 123 3.51 -10.15 25.74
CA THR A 123 3.30 -10.52 24.34
C THR A 123 2.44 -11.78 24.27
N GLU A 124 1.23 -11.66 23.72
CA GLU A 124 0.36 -12.80 23.43
C GLU A 124 0.48 -13.17 21.94
N TYR A 125 0.65 -14.45 21.66
CA TYR A 125 0.81 -14.96 20.31
C TYR A 125 -0.49 -15.60 19.81
N HIS A 126 -0.66 -15.64 18.49
CA HIS A 126 -1.81 -16.31 17.87
C HIS A 126 -1.83 -17.82 18.25
N PRO A 127 -3.01 -18.43 18.52
CA PRO A 127 -3.11 -19.84 18.96
C PRO A 127 -2.43 -20.84 18.01
N ARG A 128 -2.54 -20.61 16.69
CA ARG A 128 -1.92 -21.45 15.66
C ARG A 128 -0.38 -21.45 15.68
N SER A 129 0.25 -20.48 16.35
CA SER A 129 1.71 -20.41 16.45
C SER A 129 2.31 -21.43 17.43
N GLY A 130 1.49 -21.99 18.35
CA GLY A 130 1.97 -22.86 19.43
C GLY A 130 2.91 -22.18 20.43
N LYS A 131 3.08 -20.85 20.34
CA LYS A 131 3.98 -20.09 21.22
C LYS A 131 3.25 -19.68 22.49
N ALA A 132 3.87 -19.96 23.64
CA ALA A 132 3.37 -19.49 24.92
C ALA A 132 3.49 -17.96 25.03
N PRO A 133 2.57 -17.28 25.74
CA PRO A 133 2.71 -15.86 26.06
C PRO A 133 4.05 -15.57 26.74
N SER A 134 4.66 -14.43 26.41
CA SER A 134 5.94 -14.00 26.98
C SER A 134 5.78 -12.70 27.75
N VAL A 135 6.43 -12.58 28.92
CA VAL A 135 6.41 -11.36 29.75
C VAL A 135 7.84 -10.89 29.96
N GLN A 136 8.13 -9.66 29.54
CA GLN A 136 9.46 -9.05 29.61
C GLN A 136 9.36 -7.67 30.25
N ALA A 137 10.28 -7.33 31.16
CA ALA A 137 10.34 -5.98 31.74
C ALA A 137 10.66 -4.94 30.65
N PHE A 138 10.06 -3.76 30.73
CA PHE A 138 10.20 -2.68 29.75
C PHE A 138 11.68 -2.30 29.53
N ASP A 139 12.46 -2.20 30.61
CA ASP A 139 13.89 -1.88 30.54
C ASP A 139 14.71 -2.90 29.72
N LYS A 140 14.20 -4.12 29.60
CA LYS A 140 14.82 -5.20 28.80
C LYS A 140 14.14 -5.40 27.45
N TYR A 141 13.04 -4.69 27.20
CA TYR A 141 12.32 -4.79 25.94
C TYR A 141 13.04 -3.97 24.88
N GLU A 142 14.05 -4.58 24.29
CA GLU A 142 14.65 -4.05 23.08
C GLU A 142 13.69 -4.33 21.92
N ARG A 143 13.40 -3.29 21.11
CA ARG A 143 12.84 -3.54 19.78
C ARG A 143 13.85 -4.45 19.09
N TYR A 144 13.45 -5.67 18.76
CA TYR A 144 14.22 -6.52 17.87
C TYR A 144 14.31 -5.76 16.55
N ASN A 145 15.36 -4.95 16.42
CA ASN A 145 15.82 -4.44 15.16
C ASN A 145 16.38 -5.67 14.46
N ALA A 146 15.48 -6.53 13.96
CA ALA A 146 15.71 -7.18 12.71
C ALA A 146 15.96 -6.04 11.73
N ARG A 147 17.20 -5.54 11.69
CA ARG A 147 17.82 -5.31 10.41
C ARG A 147 17.63 -6.64 9.73
N LYS A 148 16.51 -6.77 8.99
CA LYS A 148 16.34 -7.87 8.07
C LYS A 148 17.63 -7.76 7.28
N HIS A 149 18.56 -8.68 7.52
CA HIS A 149 19.66 -8.88 6.63
C HIS A 149 18.94 -9.29 5.35
N VAL A 150 18.53 -8.29 4.56
CA VAL A 150 17.94 -8.52 3.26
C VAL A 150 19.05 -9.29 2.60
N PRO A 151 18.86 -10.58 2.33
CA PRO A 151 19.88 -11.32 1.60
C PRO A 151 20.10 -10.47 0.36
N THR A 152 21.33 -10.00 0.15
CA THR A 152 21.72 -9.40 -1.11
C THR A 152 21.65 -10.54 -2.11
N SER A 153 20.44 -10.86 -2.55
CA SER A 153 20.19 -11.85 -3.58
C SER A 153 20.98 -11.39 -4.77
N SER A 154 21.77 -12.29 -5.34
CA SER A 154 22.41 -12.06 -6.64
C SER A 154 21.37 -11.68 -7.70
N GLU A 155 20.10 -12.04 -7.47
CA GLU A 155 18.97 -11.83 -8.36
C GLU A 155 17.87 -11.04 -7.64
N PRO A 156 17.95 -9.69 -7.62
CA PRO A 156 16.93 -8.84 -7.00
C PRO A 156 15.60 -8.85 -7.76
N TRP A 157 15.57 -9.42 -8.97
CA TRP A 157 14.37 -9.53 -9.80
C TRP A 157 13.48 -10.73 -9.45
N LEU A 158 13.86 -11.64 -8.54
CA LEU A 158 12.94 -12.66 -8.03
C LEU A 158 11.84 -12.00 -7.18
N PRO A 159 10.56 -12.40 -7.32
CA PRO A 159 10.05 -13.62 -7.96
C PRO A 159 9.64 -13.47 -9.44
N PHE A 160 9.99 -12.38 -10.13
CA PHE A 160 9.64 -12.21 -11.54
C PHE A 160 10.32 -13.28 -12.42
N GLN A 161 9.61 -13.75 -13.45
CA GLN A 161 10.09 -14.79 -14.36
C GLN A 161 11.31 -14.34 -15.17
N THR A 162 11.36 -13.05 -15.52
CA THR A 162 12.48 -12.45 -16.23
C THR A 162 12.90 -11.14 -15.58
N ARG A 163 14.17 -10.77 -15.77
CA ARG A 163 14.67 -9.45 -15.40
C ARG A 163 13.94 -8.32 -16.14
N GLY A 164 13.50 -8.57 -17.38
CA GLY A 164 12.73 -7.61 -18.17
C GLY A 164 11.39 -7.25 -17.52
N ASP A 165 10.65 -8.25 -17.03
CA ASP A 165 9.37 -8.03 -16.34
C ASP A 165 9.55 -7.22 -15.06
N PHE A 166 10.63 -7.47 -14.33
CA PHE A 166 11.00 -6.68 -13.15
C PHE A 166 11.29 -5.22 -13.52
N GLU A 167 12.10 -4.97 -14.55
CA GLU A 167 12.48 -3.62 -14.97
C GLU A 167 11.26 -2.84 -15.52
N ILE A 168 10.40 -3.48 -16.31
CA ILE A 168 9.15 -2.88 -16.82
C ILE A 168 8.21 -2.54 -15.66
N SER A 169 8.06 -3.45 -14.68
CA SER A 169 7.21 -3.23 -13.51
C SER A 169 7.76 -2.09 -12.64
N ALA A 170 9.08 -2.05 -12.44
CA ALA A 170 9.74 -0.97 -11.71
C ALA A 170 9.58 0.38 -12.43
N LEU A 171 9.64 0.40 -13.76
CA LEU A 171 9.40 1.60 -14.57
C LEU A 171 7.94 2.05 -14.47
N ALA A 172 6.98 1.14 -14.56
CA ALA A 172 5.55 1.43 -14.43
C ALA A 172 5.23 2.05 -13.05
N LEU A 173 5.84 1.51 -11.99
CA LEU A 173 5.70 2.03 -10.64
C LEU A 173 6.32 3.43 -10.49
N LYS A 174 7.54 3.63 -11.00
CA LYS A 174 8.20 4.95 -10.99
C LYS A 174 7.43 6.02 -11.78
N ALA A 175 6.79 5.62 -12.87
CA ALA A 175 5.98 6.51 -13.71
C ALA A 175 4.54 6.70 -13.19
N GLY A 176 4.15 6.04 -12.10
CA GLY A 176 2.81 6.15 -11.54
C GLY A 176 1.71 5.66 -12.48
N LEU A 177 2.01 4.65 -13.31
CA LEU A 177 1.05 4.16 -14.30
C LEU A 177 -0.15 3.50 -13.61
N ASN A 178 -1.35 3.88 -14.05
CA ASN A 178 -2.57 3.19 -13.62
C ASN A 178 -2.72 1.84 -14.33
N LYS A 179 -3.62 1.00 -13.85
CA LYS A 179 -3.87 -0.35 -14.39
C LYS A 179 -4.03 -0.37 -15.92
N LYS A 180 -4.80 0.56 -16.51
CA LYS A 180 -5.02 0.59 -17.96
C LYS A 180 -3.75 0.92 -18.73
N GLN A 181 -2.92 1.81 -18.20
CA GLN A 181 -1.64 2.19 -18.80
C GLN A 181 -0.63 1.06 -18.68
N THR A 182 -0.55 0.40 -17.52
CA THR A 182 0.31 -0.77 -17.31
C THR A 182 -0.09 -1.93 -18.21
N ASP A 183 -1.39 -2.22 -18.35
CA ASP A 183 -1.89 -3.26 -19.25
C ASP A 183 -1.55 -2.96 -20.72
N ALA A 184 -1.61 -1.68 -21.13
CA ALA A 184 -1.22 -1.26 -22.47
C ALA A 184 0.29 -1.42 -22.71
N LEU A 185 1.11 -1.04 -21.73
CA LEU A 185 2.57 -1.18 -21.77
C LEU A 185 2.97 -2.66 -21.93
N LEU A 186 2.40 -3.54 -21.10
CA LEU A 186 2.67 -4.98 -21.16
C LEU A 186 2.26 -5.59 -22.51
N LYS A 187 1.12 -5.18 -23.07
CA LYS A 187 0.70 -5.65 -24.40
C LYS A 187 1.69 -5.26 -25.48
N LEU A 188 2.18 -4.02 -25.46
CA LEU A 188 3.16 -3.54 -26.43
C LEU A 188 4.47 -4.31 -26.31
N THR A 189 5.01 -4.47 -25.09
CA THR A 189 6.27 -5.20 -24.89
C THR A 189 6.15 -6.65 -25.35
N HIS A 190 5.04 -7.33 -25.06
CA HIS A 190 4.81 -8.70 -25.51
C HIS A 190 4.64 -8.82 -27.03
N GLN A 191 4.07 -7.79 -27.69
CA GLN A 191 3.98 -7.75 -29.15
C GLN A 191 5.36 -7.65 -29.79
N PHE A 192 6.21 -6.74 -29.29
CA PHE A 192 7.58 -6.58 -29.81
C PHE A 192 8.43 -7.85 -29.63
N ILE A 193 8.27 -8.55 -28.51
CA ILE A 193 9.02 -9.81 -28.25
C ILE A 193 8.55 -10.97 -29.15
N ARG A 194 7.31 -10.93 -29.66
CA ARG A 194 6.72 -11.99 -30.50
C ARG A 194 6.77 -11.70 -32.00
N SER A 195 7.17 -10.49 -32.39
CA SER A 195 7.19 -10.05 -33.79
C SER A 195 8.53 -10.27 -34.50
N GLU A 196 9.47 -10.96 -33.86
CA GLU A 196 10.67 -11.58 -34.46
C GLU A 196 10.45 -13.09 -34.64
#